data_AF-A0A947I4F1-F1
#
_entry.id   AF-A0A947I4F1-F1
#
_cell.length_a   1.000
_cell.length_b   1.000
_cell.length_c   1.000
_cell.angle_alpha   90.00
_cell.angle_beta   90.00
_cell.angle_gamma   90.00
#
_symmetry.space_group_name_H-M   'P 1'
#
loop_
_entity.id
_entity.type
_entity.pdbx_description
1 polymer ?
#
loop_
_entity_poly.entity_id
_entity_poly.type
_entity_poly.pdbx_seq_one_letter_code
_entity_poly.pdbx_strand_id
1 'polypeptide(L)'
;MHSKTWHFLKLNVSVDYGSNKAGGAGESISSVLPAGKYTLTLTDNTDYSGETLMSAEEVEQLILNVGVGINIKPYTTQKIEGRISIPESGESMPVSMGVAEFVQKDDGTYERKEFGKEAINSLNPNKPVWVGIHGMNGHEDDARIDGIAQELYAYGDQAGQVVTINWEIAAQDITRTGQDAPWTKSVGEWVGQQIVAAGFSPDKVHFYGHSHGTYVSFSAASEIMRLKGGLQVNTIVALDPAGNVKALSGFDDGDIRFDSVSRNSVAIEGSWIAGSNQLAATADIAFQVDSEDTHFPWQEHGLPITTFSSILHSERFMPGQYPQALTLESLMTPISEQSMQMERNIFRGNYEGIITIDTVKTNDKYGNYYVALPRKIEWGNPNSDLNIISYINNVDATITQP
;
A
#
# COMPACT_ATOMS: atom_id res chain seq x y z
N MET A 1 -45.58 39.19 -3.82
CA MET A 1 -44.93 37.88 -3.98
C MET A 1 -43.53 37.97 -3.40
N HIS A 2 -43.26 37.24 -2.32
CA HIS A 2 -41.95 37.23 -1.67
C HIS A 2 -41.00 36.33 -2.46
N SER A 3 -39.96 36.92 -3.05
CA SER A 3 -38.80 36.20 -3.55
C SER A 3 -37.79 36.09 -2.40
N LYS A 4 -37.58 34.86 -1.91
CA LYS A 4 -36.51 34.55 -0.95
C LYS A 4 -35.23 34.29 -1.73
N THR A 5 -34.22 35.12 -1.52
CA THR A 5 -32.85 34.87 -1.94
C THR A 5 -32.22 33.86 -0.97
N TRP A 6 -31.71 32.75 -1.49
CA TRP A 6 -30.92 31.79 -0.73
C TRP A 6 -29.45 31.97 -1.08
N HIS A 7 -28.61 32.21 -0.07
CA HIS A 7 -27.16 32.16 -0.22
C HIS A 7 -26.71 30.69 -0.23
N PHE A 8 -25.99 30.29 -1.27
CA PHE A 8 -25.30 28.99 -1.32
C PHE A 8 -23.82 29.22 -1.08
N LEU A 9 -23.29 28.51 -0.07
CA LEU A 9 -21.85 28.38 0.17
C LEU A 9 -21.26 27.60 -1.02
N LYS A 10 -20.42 28.26 -1.81
CA LYS A 10 -19.75 27.67 -2.96
C LYS A 10 -18.52 26.91 -2.46
N LEU A 11 -18.63 25.59 -2.33
CA LEU A 11 -17.46 24.72 -2.25
C LEU A 11 -16.93 24.56 -3.68
N ASN A 12 -15.97 25.40 -4.05
CA ASN A 12 -15.19 25.20 -5.26
C ASN A 12 -14.25 24.01 -5.02
N VAL A 13 -14.71 22.81 -5.32
CA VAL A 13 -13.79 21.68 -5.56
C VAL A 13 -13.59 21.65 -7.08
N SER A 14 -12.77 22.57 -7.61
CA SER A 14 -12.33 22.50 -9.01
C SER A 14 -11.19 21.48 -9.07
N VAL A 15 -11.54 20.20 -9.19
CA VAL A 15 -10.58 19.22 -9.68
C VAL A 15 -10.76 19.20 -11.19
N ASP A 16 -9.91 19.92 -11.90
CA ASP A 16 -9.89 19.88 -13.36
C ASP A 16 -9.31 18.52 -13.77
N TYR A 17 -10.16 17.62 -14.27
CA TYR A 17 -9.74 16.36 -14.89
C TYR A 17 -9.72 16.54 -16.40
N GLY A 18 -8.52 16.69 -16.97
CA GLY A 18 -8.31 16.76 -18.41
C GLY A 18 -7.77 15.44 -18.96
N SER A 19 -8.47 14.87 -19.94
CA SER A 19 -7.90 13.83 -20.82
C SER A 19 -7.30 14.54 -22.03
N ASN A 20 -5.97 14.63 -22.12
CA ASN A 20 -5.28 15.22 -23.28
C ASN A 20 -5.22 14.26 -24.50
N LYS A 21 -6.25 13.41 -24.71
CA LYS A 21 -6.20 12.34 -25.72
C LYS A 21 -7.13 12.58 -26.89
N ALA A 22 -6.58 12.37 -28.09
CA ALA A 22 -7.35 12.20 -29.32
C ALA A 22 -8.04 10.83 -29.31
N GLY A 23 -9.38 10.82 -29.38
CA GLY A 23 -10.21 9.62 -29.24
C GLY A 23 -11.02 9.66 -27.94
N GLY A 24 -12.29 10.06 -28.04
CA GLY A 24 -13.15 10.49 -26.93
C GLY A 24 -13.57 9.41 -25.93
N ALA A 25 -12.65 8.96 -25.08
CA ALA A 25 -12.97 8.29 -23.83
C ALA A 25 -11.95 8.65 -22.75
N GLY A 26 -12.38 9.45 -21.78
CA GLY A 26 -11.67 9.69 -20.52
C GLY A 26 -12.60 9.33 -19.38
N GLU A 27 -12.21 8.36 -18.55
CA GLU A 27 -12.94 8.01 -17.34
C GLU A 27 -12.18 8.60 -16.13
N SER A 28 -12.86 9.42 -15.35
CA SER A 28 -12.35 9.94 -14.08
C SER A 28 -13.21 9.35 -12.95
N ILE A 29 -12.56 8.68 -11.99
CA ILE A 29 -13.21 8.20 -10.77
C ILE A 29 -12.45 8.71 -9.56
N SER A 30 -13.22 9.31 -8.66
CA SER A 30 -13.11 9.24 -7.19
C SER A 30 -12.95 10.61 -6.52
N SER A 31 -14.09 11.16 -6.13
CA SER A 31 -14.17 12.04 -4.97
C SER A 31 -15.33 11.54 -4.11
N VAL A 32 -15.16 11.56 -2.78
CA VAL A 32 -16.34 11.47 -1.90
C VAL A 32 -17.13 12.73 -2.14
N LEU A 33 -18.23 12.60 -2.88
CA LEU A 33 -19.15 13.68 -3.14
C LEU A 33 -20.05 13.82 -1.89
N PRO A 34 -19.87 14.83 -1.02
CA PRO A 34 -20.89 15.13 -0.01
C PRO A 34 -22.26 15.35 -0.66
N ALA A 35 -23.33 15.34 0.14
CA ALA A 35 -24.64 15.70 -0.40
C ALA A 35 -24.59 17.10 -1.01
N GLY A 36 -24.87 17.22 -2.31
CA GLY A 36 -24.67 18.48 -3.03
C GLY A 36 -25.08 18.41 -4.50
N LYS A 37 -25.07 19.58 -5.15
CA LYS A 37 -25.18 19.68 -6.61
C LYS A 37 -23.77 19.80 -7.18
N TYR A 38 -23.46 18.96 -8.15
CA TYR A 38 -22.18 18.95 -8.85
C TYR A 38 -22.38 19.39 -10.30
N THR A 39 -21.40 20.12 -10.82
CA THR A 39 -21.33 20.49 -12.22
C THR A 39 -20.11 19.80 -12.80
N LEU A 40 -20.35 18.89 -13.75
CA LEU A 40 -19.29 18.30 -14.54
C LEU A 40 -19.10 19.18 -15.78
N THR A 41 -17.90 19.73 -15.95
CA THR A 41 -17.52 20.50 -17.14
C THR A 41 -16.63 19.62 -18.01
N LEU A 42 -17.03 19.42 -19.27
CA LEU A 42 -16.18 18.80 -20.27
C LEU A 42 -15.62 19.91 -21.16
N THR A 43 -14.31 19.85 -21.41
CA THR A 43 -13.62 20.78 -22.31
C THR A 43 -12.90 19.96 -23.38
N ASP A 44 -13.24 20.21 -24.63
CA ASP A 44 -12.51 19.68 -25.78
C ASP A 44 -11.36 20.64 -26.12
N ASN A 45 -10.13 20.14 -26.06
CA ASN A 45 -8.91 20.89 -26.37
C ASN A 45 -8.32 20.50 -27.73
N THR A 46 -9.08 19.84 -28.60
CA THR A 46 -8.62 19.42 -29.92
C THR A 46 -8.28 20.66 -30.78
N ASP A 47 -7.07 20.69 -31.33
CA ASP A 47 -6.66 21.72 -32.29
C ASP A 47 -7.18 21.37 -33.69
N TYR A 48 -8.29 22.00 -34.08
CA TYR A 48 -8.90 21.83 -35.41
C TYR A 48 -8.21 22.63 -36.52
N SER A 49 -7.11 23.34 -36.23
CA SER A 49 -6.45 24.22 -37.21
C SER A 49 -5.61 23.49 -38.27
N GLY A 50 -5.34 22.19 -38.07
CA GLY A 50 -4.27 21.47 -38.80
C GLY A 50 -4.62 20.74 -40.10
N GLU A 51 -5.83 20.17 -40.29
CA GLU A 51 -6.01 19.17 -41.36
C GLU A 51 -7.17 19.38 -42.35
N THR A 52 -8.06 20.35 -42.18
CA THR A 52 -9.01 20.72 -43.25
C THR A 52 -9.67 22.05 -42.93
N LEU A 53 -10.01 22.84 -43.95
CA LEU A 53 -10.81 24.06 -43.86
C LEU A 53 -12.24 23.73 -43.41
N MET A 54 -12.41 23.19 -42.20
CA MET A 54 -13.71 23.00 -41.61
C MET A 54 -14.27 24.37 -41.27
N SER A 55 -15.41 24.69 -41.86
CA SER A 55 -16.24 25.80 -41.43
C SER A 55 -16.63 25.63 -39.97
N ALA A 56 -16.95 26.74 -39.28
CA ALA A 56 -17.45 26.68 -37.91
C ALA A 56 -18.68 25.75 -37.76
N GLU A 57 -19.49 25.65 -38.81
CA GLU A 57 -20.65 24.76 -38.91
C GLU A 57 -20.24 23.27 -38.98
N GLU A 58 -19.15 22.94 -39.68
CA GLU A 58 -18.60 21.58 -39.73
C GLU A 58 -17.97 21.17 -38.39
N VAL A 59 -17.32 22.11 -37.68
CA VAL A 59 -16.81 21.88 -36.31
C VAL A 59 -17.97 21.67 -35.32
N GLU A 60 -19.05 22.46 -35.41
CA GLU A 60 -20.25 22.25 -34.59
C GLU A 60 -20.94 20.90 -34.87
N GLN A 61 -20.91 20.41 -36.11
CA GLN A 61 -21.43 19.08 -36.45
C GLN A 61 -20.48 17.95 -36.07
N LEU A 62 -19.18 18.24 -35.92
CA LEU A 62 -18.17 17.34 -35.38
C LEU A 62 -18.14 17.31 -33.86
N ILE A 63 -18.99 18.08 -33.17
CA ILE A 63 -19.23 17.90 -31.73
C ILE A 63 -19.56 16.43 -31.54
N LEU A 64 -18.55 15.68 -31.12
CA LEU A 64 -18.68 14.28 -30.79
C LEU A 64 -19.78 14.26 -29.74
N ASN A 65 -20.85 13.50 -30.03
CA ASN A 65 -21.77 13.08 -28.99
C ASN A 65 -20.97 12.16 -28.06
N VAL A 66 -20.17 12.76 -27.18
CA VAL A 66 -19.45 12.07 -26.13
C VAL A 66 -20.51 11.73 -25.09
N GLY A 67 -20.95 10.47 -25.11
CA GLY A 67 -21.82 9.96 -24.07
C GLY A 67 -21.08 10.04 -22.74
N VAL A 68 -21.49 10.96 -21.88
CA VAL A 68 -20.93 11.09 -20.53
C VAL A 68 -21.69 10.15 -19.60
N GLY A 69 -21.08 9.00 -19.30
CA GLY A 69 -21.57 8.11 -18.26
C GLY A 69 -21.13 8.62 -16.89
N ILE A 70 -22.07 8.88 -15.99
CA ILE A 70 -21.77 9.12 -14.57
C ILE A 70 -22.28 7.91 -13.79
N ASN A 71 -21.39 7.18 -13.14
CA ASN A 71 -21.73 6.11 -12.22
C ASN A 71 -21.41 6.55 -10.79
N ILE A 72 -22.45 6.91 -10.02
CA ILE A 72 -22.31 7.26 -8.60
C ILE A 72 -22.71 6.05 -7.78
N LYS A 73 -21.74 5.44 -7.09
CA LYS A 73 -21.99 4.40 -6.09
C LYS A 73 -22.07 5.03 -4.69
N PRO A 74 -22.91 4.52 -3.78
CA PRO A 74 -22.83 4.91 -2.37
C PRO A 74 -21.41 4.71 -1.85
N TYR A 75 -20.84 5.74 -1.19
CA TYR A 75 -19.54 5.61 -0.55
C TYR A 75 -19.72 4.81 0.74
N THR A 76 -19.46 3.50 0.65
CA THR A 76 -19.37 2.63 1.81
C THR A 76 -17.90 2.41 2.13
N THR A 77 -17.48 2.71 3.34
CA THR A 77 -16.08 2.50 3.73
C THR A 77 -15.68 1.02 3.84
N GLN A 78 -16.65 0.09 3.72
CA GLN A 78 -16.40 -1.35 3.63
C GLN A 78 -15.56 -1.73 2.41
N LYS A 79 -16.00 -1.29 1.22
CA LYS A 79 -15.30 -1.48 -0.06
C LYS A 79 -15.45 -0.19 -0.85
N ILE A 80 -14.33 0.43 -1.15
CA ILE A 80 -14.24 1.63 -1.97
C ILE A 80 -13.60 1.21 -3.29
N GLU A 81 -14.31 1.45 -4.39
CA GLU A 81 -13.87 1.08 -5.73
C GLU A 81 -13.57 2.34 -6.55
N GLY A 82 -12.51 2.28 -7.34
CA GLY A 82 -12.03 3.39 -8.14
C GLY A 82 -11.41 2.92 -9.45
N ARG A 83 -11.02 3.92 -10.26
CA ARG A 83 -10.19 3.73 -11.44
C ARG A 83 -9.13 4.82 -11.49
N ILE A 84 -7.93 4.46 -11.88
CA ILE A 84 -6.78 5.36 -12.01
C ILE A 84 -6.40 5.50 -13.48
N SER A 85 -5.92 6.69 -13.84
CA SER A 85 -5.47 7.03 -15.19
C SER A 85 -4.11 7.69 -15.09
N ILE A 86 -3.16 7.34 -15.97
CA ILE A 86 -1.86 8.01 -16.09
C ILE A 86 -1.75 8.71 -17.44
N PRO A 87 -1.01 9.83 -17.55
CA PRO A 87 -0.86 10.56 -18.82
C PRO A 87 -0.44 9.67 -19.99
N GLU A 88 0.46 8.72 -19.73
CA GLU A 88 1.10 7.84 -20.72
C GLU A 88 0.15 6.77 -21.26
N SER A 89 -0.89 6.37 -20.53
CA SER A 89 -1.76 5.23 -20.90
C SER A 89 -3.14 5.66 -21.36
N GLY A 90 -3.58 5.20 -22.54
CA GLY A 90 -4.92 5.48 -23.09
C GLY A 90 -6.06 4.80 -22.33
N GLU A 91 -5.73 3.97 -21.34
CA GLU A 91 -6.67 3.17 -20.56
C GLU A 91 -6.67 3.65 -19.11
N SER A 92 -7.77 3.36 -18.39
CA SER A 92 -7.85 3.47 -16.94
C SER A 92 -7.81 2.09 -16.31
N MET A 93 -7.20 1.96 -15.13
CA MET A 93 -7.06 0.69 -14.43
C MET A 93 -7.95 0.65 -13.18
N PRO A 94 -8.63 -0.46 -12.89
CA PRO A 94 -9.40 -0.61 -11.66
C PRO A 94 -8.50 -0.65 -10.43
N VAL A 95 -8.99 -0.08 -9.34
CA VAL A 95 -8.38 -0.16 -8.01
C VAL A 95 -9.48 -0.28 -6.97
N SER A 96 -9.23 -0.97 -5.86
CA SER A 96 -10.16 -0.95 -4.73
C SER A 96 -9.44 -1.03 -3.39
N MET A 97 -10.11 -0.52 -2.36
CA MET A 97 -9.72 -0.61 -0.95
C MET A 97 -10.85 -1.30 -0.19
N GLY A 98 -10.56 -2.44 0.43
CA GLY A 98 -11.55 -3.22 1.17
C GLY A 98 -11.11 -3.50 2.60
N VAL A 99 -12.04 -3.37 3.55
CA VAL A 99 -11.83 -3.83 4.93
C VAL A 99 -11.56 -5.35 4.93
N ALA A 100 -10.48 -5.75 5.59
CA ALA A 100 -10.12 -7.15 5.79
C ALA A 100 -10.59 -7.59 7.18
N GLU A 101 -11.75 -8.23 7.22
CA GLU A 101 -12.25 -8.91 8.42
C GLU A 101 -12.21 -10.41 8.22
N PHE A 102 -11.99 -11.13 9.32
CA PHE A 102 -11.86 -12.57 9.30
C PHE A 102 -12.81 -13.24 10.29
N VAL A 103 -13.24 -14.45 9.94
CA VAL A 103 -13.99 -15.35 10.82
C VAL A 103 -13.05 -16.49 11.21
N GLN A 104 -12.89 -16.72 12.51
CA GLN A 104 -12.15 -17.88 12.99
C GLN A 104 -13.00 -19.15 12.83
N LYS A 105 -12.44 -20.18 12.21
CA LYS A 105 -13.05 -21.50 12.06
C LYS A 105 -12.79 -22.38 13.27
N ASP A 106 -13.51 -23.50 13.35
CA ASP A 106 -13.40 -24.47 14.45
C ASP A 106 -12.00 -25.12 14.55
N ASP A 107 -11.27 -25.19 13.44
CA ASP A 107 -9.88 -25.69 13.39
C ASP A 107 -8.84 -24.63 13.79
N GLY A 108 -9.28 -23.41 14.16
CA GLY A 108 -8.44 -22.30 14.55
C GLY A 108 -7.91 -21.46 13.39
N THR A 109 -8.13 -21.87 12.14
CA THR A 109 -7.81 -21.06 10.95
C THR A 109 -8.74 -19.87 10.82
N TYR A 110 -8.39 -18.91 9.98
CA TYR A 110 -9.22 -17.76 9.69
C TYR A 110 -9.62 -17.76 8.22
N GLU A 111 -10.86 -17.37 7.94
CA GLU A 111 -11.33 -17.11 6.59
C GLU A 111 -11.77 -15.67 6.47
N ARG A 112 -11.29 -15.02 5.42
CA ARG A 112 -11.64 -13.65 5.11
C ARG A 112 -13.11 -13.55 4.73
N LYS A 113 -13.81 -12.58 5.31
CA LYS A 113 -15.20 -12.30 4.96
C LYS A 113 -15.34 -11.80 3.53
N GLU A 114 -16.35 -12.28 2.82
CA GLU A 114 -16.60 -11.89 1.44
C GLU A 114 -17.62 -10.74 1.32
N PHE A 115 -17.23 -9.69 0.59
CA PHE A 115 -18.10 -8.55 0.29
C PHE A 115 -19.39 -8.99 -0.41
N GLY A 116 -20.53 -8.55 0.12
CA GLY A 116 -21.85 -8.87 -0.43
C GLY A 116 -22.41 -10.24 -0.02
N LYS A 117 -21.59 -11.10 0.58
CA LYS A 117 -22.06 -12.35 1.24
C LYS A 117 -22.19 -12.17 2.74
N GLU A 118 -21.30 -11.40 3.35
CA GLU A 118 -21.22 -11.23 4.80
C GLU A 118 -21.28 -9.77 5.23
N ALA A 119 -21.67 -9.55 6.49
CA ALA A 119 -21.64 -8.24 7.11
C ALA A 119 -20.20 -7.88 7.51
N ILE A 120 -19.68 -6.83 6.87
CA ILE A 120 -18.37 -6.24 7.13
C ILE A 120 -18.57 -4.85 7.74
N ASN A 121 -17.84 -4.53 8.80
CA ASN A 121 -17.98 -3.24 9.46
C ASN A 121 -17.43 -2.11 8.58
N SER A 122 -18.07 -0.94 8.66
CA SER A 122 -17.54 0.30 8.11
C SER A 122 -16.29 0.75 8.87
N LEU A 123 -15.38 1.45 8.19
CA LEU A 123 -14.22 2.07 8.83
C LEU A 123 -14.66 3.12 9.85
N ASN A 124 -14.06 3.06 11.04
CA ASN A 124 -14.15 4.10 12.05
C ASN A 124 -12.85 4.93 12.05
N PRO A 125 -12.89 6.22 11.64
CA PRO A 125 -11.71 7.09 11.61
C PRO A 125 -11.16 7.42 13.01
N ASN A 126 -11.86 7.04 14.08
CA ASN A 126 -11.37 7.19 15.43
C ASN A 126 -10.41 6.07 15.87
N LYS A 127 -10.35 4.95 15.16
CA LYS A 127 -9.43 3.83 15.41
C LYS A 127 -8.22 3.90 14.47
N PRO A 128 -7.07 3.30 14.84
CA PRO A 128 -5.97 3.08 13.90
C PRO A 128 -6.42 2.25 12.69
N VAL A 129 -5.76 2.45 11.55
CA VAL A 129 -5.96 1.65 10.34
C VAL A 129 -4.63 1.22 9.73
N TRP A 130 -4.49 -0.08 9.46
CA TRP A 130 -3.43 -0.66 8.67
C TRP A 130 -3.88 -0.85 7.23
N VAL A 131 -3.08 -0.38 6.29
CA VAL A 131 -3.33 -0.45 4.84
C VAL A 131 -2.30 -1.39 4.22
N GLY A 132 -2.76 -2.57 3.80
CA GLY A 132 -1.95 -3.60 3.16
C GLY A 132 -1.94 -3.50 1.64
N ILE A 133 -0.75 -3.53 1.03
CA ILE A 133 -0.60 -3.35 -0.42
C ILE A 133 0.28 -4.45 -1.02
N HIS A 134 -0.29 -5.24 -1.93
CA HIS A 134 0.45 -6.26 -2.67
C HIS A 134 1.39 -5.66 -3.72
N GLY A 135 2.35 -6.47 -4.18
CA GLY A 135 3.32 -6.10 -5.21
C GLY A 135 2.85 -6.30 -6.65
N MET A 136 3.79 -6.17 -7.58
CA MET A 136 3.62 -6.43 -9.01
C MET A 136 3.26 -7.91 -9.26
N ASN A 137 2.34 -8.14 -10.20
CA ASN A 137 1.72 -9.45 -10.49
C ASN A 137 1.07 -10.14 -9.27
N GLY A 138 0.87 -9.40 -8.17
CA GLY A 138 0.15 -9.86 -6.98
C GLY A 138 -1.33 -9.50 -7.01
N HIS A 139 -2.02 -9.87 -5.95
CA HIS A 139 -3.46 -9.67 -5.77
C HIS A 139 -3.77 -9.52 -4.27
N GLU A 140 -4.96 -8.99 -3.94
CA GLU A 140 -5.32 -8.68 -2.55
C GLU A 140 -5.58 -9.90 -1.66
N ASP A 141 -5.81 -11.06 -2.26
CA ASP A 141 -6.06 -12.34 -1.61
C ASP A 141 -4.88 -13.32 -1.73
N ASP A 142 -3.67 -12.78 -1.95
CA ASP A 142 -2.41 -13.52 -1.81
C ASP A 142 -2.27 -13.98 -0.37
N ALA A 143 -2.12 -15.29 -0.17
CA ALA A 143 -2.06 -15.90 1.15
C ALA A 143 -1.00 -15.23 2.05
N ARG A 144 0.07 -14.67 1.48
CA ARG A 144 1.13 -13.98 2.21
C ARG A 144 0.70 -12.59 2.68
N ILE A 145 -0.01 -11.84 1.83
CA ILE A 145 -0.56 -10.50 2.18
C ILE A 145 -1.74 -10.64 3.14
N ASP A 146 -2.60 -11.62 2.88
CA ASP A 146 -3.76 -11.94 3.70
C ASP A 146 -3.33 -12.47 5.07
N GLY A 147 -2.21 -13.21 5.15
CA GLY A 147 -1.60 -13.63 6.42
C GLY A 147 -1.22 -12.46 7.33
N ILE A 148 -0.61 -11.39 6.80
CA ILE A 148 -0.34 -10.17 7.58
C ILE A 148 -1.66 -9.52 8.03
N ALA A 149 -2.63 -9.40 7.12
CA ALA A 149 -3.92 -8.80 7.43
C ALA A 149 -4.66 -9.57 8.54
N GLN A 150 -4.60 -10.89 8.48
CA GLN A 150 -5.16 -11.81 9.47
C GLN A 150 -4.48 -11.64 10.83
N GLU A 151 -3.15 -11.62 10.90
CA GLU A 151 -2.47 -11.45 12.18
C GLU A 151 -2.76 -10.09 12.80
N LEU A 152 -2.75 -9.01 12.00
CA LEU A 152 -3.17 -7.68 12.48
C LEU A 152 -4.63 -7.67 12.96
N TYR A 153 -5.55 -8.33 12.25
CA TYR A 153 -6.94 -8.47 12.68
C TYR A 153 -7.04 -9.24 14.01
N ALA A 154 -6.22 -10.28 14.21
CA ALA A 154 -6.19 -11.08 15.43
C ALA A 154 -5.66 -10.32 16.67
N TYR A 155 -4.95 -9.20 16.49
CA TYR A 155 -4.62 -8.27 17.57
C TYR A 155 -5.82 -7.41 18.03
N GLY A 156 -6.91 -7.39 17.26
CA GLY A 156 -8.13 -6.66 17.60
C GLY A 156 -7.89 -5.16 17.82
N ASP A 157 -8.41 -4.62 18.92
CA ASP A 157 -8.33 -3.18 19.22
C ASP A 157 -6.88 -2.66 19.39
N GLN A 158 -5.89 -3.53 19.61
CA GLN A 158 -4.48 -3.13 19.68
C GLN A 158 -3.95 -2.67 18.33
N ALA A 159 -4.23 -3.41 17.25
CA ALA A 159 -3.84 -3.03 15.89
C ALA A 159 -4.84 -2.06 15.24
N GLY A 160 -6.12 -2.13 15.63
CA GLY A 160 -7.19 -1.34 15.04
C GLY A 160 -7.86 -2.05 13.88
N GLN A 161 -8.04 -1.35 12.77
CA GLN A 161 -8.73 -1.86 11.57
C GLN A 161 -7.72 -2.21 10.49
N VAL A 162 -8.05 -3.17 9.62
CA VAL A 162 -7.21 -3.55 8.50
C VAL A 162 -7.97 -3.35 7.19
N VAL A 163 -7.31 -2.75 6.21
CA VAL A 163 -7.78 -2.69 4.82
C VAL A 163 -6.70 -3.20 3.89
N THR A 164 -7.08 -3.80 2.77
CA THR A 164 -6.15 -4.16 1.70
C THR A 164 -6.49 -3.42 0.42
N ILE A 165 -5.46 -3.15 -0.38
CA ILE A 165 -5.57 -2.52 -1.69
C ILE A 165 -5.46 -3.60 -2.77
N ASN A 166 -6.47 -3.66 -3.63
CA ASN A 166 -6.42 -4.45 -4.85
C ASN A 166 -6.16 -3.54 -6.04
N TRP A 167 -5.03 -3.74 -6.68
CA TRP A 167 -4.65 -3.08 -7.92
C TRP A 167 -4.12 -4.11 -8.94
N GLU A 168 -4.57 -5.36 -8.85
CA GLU A 168 -4.02 -6.52 -9.59
C GLU A 168 -3.87 -6.26 -11.10
N ILE A 169 -4.84 -5.58 -11.72
CA ILE A 169 -4.82 -5.27 -13.16
C ILE A 169 -3.76 -4.22 -13.47
N ALA A 170 -3.64 -3.19 -12.63
CA ALA A 170 -2.61 -2.16 -12.74
C ALA A 170 -1.22 -2.68 -12.34
N ALA A 171 -1.16 -3.76 -11.57
CA ALA A 171 0.06 -4.39 -11.08
C ALA A 171 0.67 -5.37 -12.09
N GLN A 172 0.01 -5.65 -13.22
CA GLN A 172 0.54 -6.56 -14.22
C GLN A 172 1.77 -5.98 -14.92
N ASP A 173 2.81 -6.79 -15.01
CA ASP A 173 4.02 -6.46 -15.78
C ASP A 173 3.74 -6.61 -17.29
N ILE A 174 3.38 -5.49 -17.92
CA ILE A 174 2.97 -5.44 -19.33
C ILE A 174 4.16 -5.75 -20.26
N THR A 175 5.39 -5.40 -19.88
CA THR A 175 6.58 -5.62 -20.71
C THR A 175 7.30 -6.93 -20.42
N ARG A 176 6.88 -7.67 -19.38
CA ARG A 176 7.51 -8.91 -18.89
C ARG A 176 8.96 -8.70 -18.46
N THR A 177 9.33 -7.46 -18.11
CA THR A 177 10.69 -7.10 -17.71
C THR A 177 10.88 -7.16 -16.20
N GLY A 178 9.80 -7.25 -15.44
CA GLY A 178 9.77 -7.18 -13.99
C GLY A 178 10.00 -5.77 -13.44
N GLN A 179 9.91 -4.73 -14.29
CA GLN A 179 10.29 -3.36 -13.95
C GLN A 179 9.17 -2.34 -14.12
N ASP A 180 8.01 -2.76 -14.65
CA ASP A 180 6.99 -1.83 -15.14
C ASP A 180 5.72 -1.90 -14.29
N ALA A 181 5.69 -1.09 -13.23
CA ALA A 181 4.44 -0.73 -12.56
C ALA A 181 4.24 0.79 -12.60
N PRO A 182 4.02 1.39 -13.80
CA PRO A 182 3.90 2.84 -13.97
C PRO A 182 2.70 3.43 -13.21
N TRP A 183 1.77 2.58 -12.79
CA TRP A 183 0.58 2.93 -12.05
C TRP A 183 0.81 3.16 -10.56
N THR A 184 1.95 2.72 -10.00
CA THR A 184 2.20 2.72 -8.54
C THR A 184 1.97 4.08 -7.89
N LYS A 185 2.44 5.16 -8.53
CA LYS A 185 2.22 6.53 -8.03
C LYS A 185 0.74 6.87 -7.94
N SER A 186 0.01 6.69 -9.04
CA SER A 186 -1.42 7.03 -9.12
C SER A 186 -2.31 6.11 -8.28
N VAL A 187 -1.96 4.83 -8.12
CA VAL A 187 -2.60 3.95 -7.13
C VAL A 187 -2.42 4.57 -5.73
N GLY A 188 -1.20 4.95 -5.37
CA GLY A 188 -0.92 5.51 -4.04
C GLY A 188 -1.64 6.83 -3.80
N GLU A 189 -1.63 7.75 -4.76
CA GLU A 189 -2.39 9.01 -4.69
C GLU A 189 -3.89 8.73 -4.48
N TRP A 190 -4.46 7.78 -5.22
CA TRP A 190 -5.84 7.37 -5.04
C TRP A 190 -6.09 6.83 -3.62
N VAL A 191 -5.23 5.95 -3.11
CA VAL A 191 -5.33 5.39 -1.74
C VAL A 191 -5.27 6.50 -0.70
N GLY A 192 -4.29 7.41 -0.79
CA GLY A 192 -4.14 8.53 0.14
C GLY A 192 -5.37 9.43 0.19
N GLN A 193 -5.96 9.72 -0.98
CA GLN A 193 -7.22 10.46 -1.08
C GLN A 193 -8.38 9.71 -0.41
N GLN A 194 -8.50 8.40 -0.58
CA GLN A 194 -9.56 7.62 0.05
C GLN A 194 -9.42 7.58 1.57
N ILE A 195 -8.21 7.45 2.10
CA ILE A 195 -7.95 7.47 3.54
C ILE A 195 -8.31 8.83 4.16
N VAL A 196 -7.91 9.94 3.51
CA VAL A 196 -8.29 11.29 3.95
C VAL A 196 -9.79 11.51 3.87
N ALA A 197 -10.44 11.04 2.80
CA ALA A 197 -11.88 11.18 2.59
C ALA A 197 -12.70 10.33 3.57
N ALA A 198 -12.18 9.17 3.99
CA ALA A 198 -12.74 8.36 5.08
C ALA A 198 -12.59 9.02 6.47
N GLY A 199 -11.89 10.15 6.56
CA GLY A 199 -11.81 10.98 7.76
C GLY A 199 -10.64 10.67 8.70
N PHE A 200 -9.70 9.80 8.30
CA PHE A 200 -8.55 9.47 9.14
C PHE A 200 -7.61 10.67 9.31
N SER A 201 -7.02 10.75 10.49
CA SER A 201 -5.87 11.63 10.76
C SER A 201 -4.57 10.86 10.46
N PRO A 202 -3.51 11.52 9.96
CA PRO A 202 -2.28 10.82 9.54
C PRO A 202 -1.64 9.97 10.63
N ASP A 203 -1.71 10.39 11.90
CA ASP A 203 -1.20 9.69 13.08
C ASP A 203 -1.92 8.36 13.39
N LYS A 204 -3.02 8.06 12.71
CA LYS A 204 -3.76 6.79 12.82
C LYS A 204 -3.58 5.87 11.62
N VAL A 205 -2.77 6.27 10.65
CA VAL A 205 -2.59 5.54 9.40
C VAL A 205 -1.25 4.83 9.42
N HIS A 206 -1.30 3.53 9.17
CA HIS A 206 -0.15 2.64 9.10
C HIS A 206 -0.20 1.91 7.76
N PHE A 207 0.94 1.74 7.10
CA PHE A 207 1.03 0.99 5.84
C PHE A 207 1.92 -0.23 6.02
N TYR A 208 1.60 -1.30 5.31
CA TYR A 208 2.57 -2.31 4.92
C TYR A 208 2.45 -2.57 3.43
N GLY A 209 3.58 -2.59 2.73
CA GLY A 209 3.62 -2.82 1.29
C GLY A 209 4.70 -3.82 0.93
N HIS A 210 4.45 -4.69 -0.04
CA HIS A 210 5.46 -5.60 -0.57
C HIS A 210 5.92 -5.19 -1.97
N SER A 211 7.22 -5.29 -2.28
CA SER A 211 7.74 -5.03 -3.62
C SER A 211 7.33 -3.63 -4.11
N HIS A 212 6.70 -3.54 -5.29
CA HIS A 212 6.11 -2.32 -5.83
C HIS A 212 4.98 -1.73 -4.96
N GLY A 213 4.35 -2.55 -4.09
CA GLY A 213 3.41 -2.07 -3.08
C GLY A 213 4.06 -1.12 -2.07
N THR A 214 5.39 -1.17 -1.89
CA THR A 214 6.12 -0.16 -1.09
C THR A 214 6.08 1.23 -1.71
N TYR A 215 6.14 1.32 -3.04
CA TYR A 215 6.02 2.60 -3.77
C TYR A 215 4.61 3.17 -3.67
N VAL A 216 3.61 2.29 -3.75
CA VAL A 216 2.21 2.67 -3.52
C VAL A 216 2.04 3.20 -2.10
N SER A 217 2.61 2.54 -1.09
CA SER A 217 2.59 3.01 0.31
C SER A 217 3.26 4.37 0.48
N PHE A 218 4.44 4.57 -0.11
CA PHE A 218 5.15 5.85 -0.09
C PHE A 218 4.34 6.97 -0.76
N SER A 219 3.77 6.70 -1.94
CA SER A 219 2.95 7.65 -2.68
C SER A 219 1.66 7.99 -1.93
N ALA A 220 1.01 7.00 -1.32
CA ALA A 220 -0.16 7.22 -0.47
C ALA A 220 0.16 8.08 0.76
N ALA A 221 1.25 7.81 1.45
CA ALA A 221 1.71 8.61 2.58
C ALA A 221 2.06 10.04 2.15
N SER A 222 2.74 10.21 1.02
CA SER A 222 3.06 11.53 0.43
C SER A 222 1.80 12.33 0.11
N GLU A 223 0.79 11.68 -0.48
CA GLU A 223 -0.48 12.33 -0.81
C GLU A 223 -1.27 12.71 0.45
N ILE A 224 -1.32 11.84 1.46
CA ILE A 224 -1.92 12.17 2.77
C ILE A 224 -1.20 13.37 3.37
N MET A 225 0.14 13.37 3.37
CA MET A 225 0.95 14.46 3.88
C MET A 225 0.65 15.78 3.15
N ARG A 226 0.56 15.76 1.81
CA ARG A 226 0.17 16.92 1.00
C ARG A 226 -1.23 17.43 1.36
N LEU A 227 -2.21 16.54 1.44
CA LEU A 227 -3.61 16.87 1.74
C LEU A 227 -3.83 17.34 3.19
N LYS A 228 -2.96 16.95 4.12
CA LYS A 228 -3.07 17.22 5.56
C LYS A 228 -2.02 18.22 6.05
N GLY A 229 -1.45 19.03 5.15
CA GLY A 229 -0.62 20.18 5.51
C GLY A 229 0.78 19.82 6.03
N GLY A 230 1.40 18.77 5.49
CA GLY A 230 2.75 18.34 5.85
C GLY A 230 2.81 17.32 6.99
N LEU A 231 1.67 16.84 7.48
CA LEU A 231 1.63 15.83 8.55
C LEU A 231 1.93 14.43 8.00
N GLN A 232 2.98 13.81 8.53
CA GLN A 232 3.39 12.44 8.20
C GLN A 232 2.39 11.40 8.71
N VAL A 233 2.31 10.27 8.01
CA VAL A 233 1.56 9.11 8.51
C VAL A 233 2.30 8.47 9.68
N ASN A 234 1.65 7.62 10.46
CA ASN A 234 2.32 7.07 11.63
C ASN A 234 3.41 6.07 11.25
N THR A 235 3.06 5.03 10.50
CA THR A 235 3.98 3.91 10.24
C THR A 235 4.01 3.51 8.77
N ILE A 236 5.20 3.16 8.27
CA ILE A 236 5.37 2.38 7.03
C ILE A 236 6.23 1.16 7.30
N VAL A 237 5.72 -0.03 6.99
CA VAL A 237 6.49 -1.27 6.93
C VAL A 237 6.74 -1.64 5.46
N ALA A 238 7.98 -1.51 5.02
CA ALA A 238 8.39 -1.74 3.65
C ALA A 238 9.00 -3.15 3.49
N LEU A 239 8.26 -4.07 2.87
CA LEU A 239 8.62 -5.48 2.75
C LEU A 239 9.23 -5.73 1.39
N ASP A 240 10.54 -5.97 1.38
CA ASP A 240 11.37 -6.12 0.19
C ASP A 240 11.07 -5.07 -0.89
N PRO A 241 11.35 -3.77 -0.63
CA PRO A 241 11.14 -2.72 -1.61
C PRO A 241 11.77 -3.14 -2.93
N ALA A 242 10.99 -3.11 -4.02
CA ALA A 242 11.58 -3.37 -5.33
C ALA A 242 12.68 -2.34 -5.58
N GLY A 243 13.72 -2.71 -6.33
CA GLY A 243 14.59 -1.72 -6.95
C GLY A 243 14.04 -1.31 -8.31
N ASN A 244 14.37 -0.12 -8.79
CA ASN A 244 13.72 0.44 -9.97
C ASN A 244 14.67 0.87 -11.07
N VAL A 245 14.10 1.02 -12.26
CA VAL A 245 14.74 1.71 -13.38
C VAL A 245 13.94 2.98 -13.64
N LYS A 246 14.53 4.13 -13.30
CA LYS A 246 13.98 5.49 -13.40
C LYS A 246 13.14 5.81 -14.64
N ALA A 247 13.41 5.16 -15.77
CA ALA A 247 12.71 5.42 -17.03
C ALA A 247 11.28 4.87 -17.09
N LEU A 248 10.87 3.97 -16.19
CA LEU A 248 9.68 3.12 -16.41
C LEU A 248 8.60 3.18 -15.32
N SER A 249 8.95 3.52 -14.08
CA SER A 249 8.01 3.49 -12.94
C SER A 249 7.34 4.82 -12.59
N GLY A 250 7.79 5.92 -13.20
CA GLY A 250 7.37 7.27 -12.81
C GLY A 250 7.98 7.76 -11.48
N PHE A 251 8.93 7.01 -10.90
CA PHE A 251 9.73 7.42 -9.74
C PHE A 251 11.22 7.47 -10.10
N ASP A 252 11.92 8.46 -9.56
CA ASP A 252 13.37 8.36 -9.33
C ASP A 252 13.56 7.70 -7.97
N ASP A 253 14.32 6.61 -7.87
CA ASP A 253 14.52 5.91 -6.59
C ASP A 253 15.16 6.81 -5.53
N GLY A 254 15.91 7.84 -5.97
CA GLY A 254 16.43 8.88 -5.08
C GLY A 254 15.36 9.74 -4.41
N ASP A 255 14.11 9.72 -4.90
CA ASP A 255 13.00 10.49 -4.35
C ASP A 255 12.22 9.71 -3.27
N ILE A 256 12.38 8.38 -3.21
CA ILE A 256 11.65 7.55 -2.24
C ILE A 256 12.43 7.54 -0.94
N ARG A 257 11.81 8.10 0.10
CA ARG A 257 12.33 8.14 1.45
C ARG A 257 11.24 7.85 2.46
N PHE A 258 11.18 6.61 2.97
CA PHE A 258 10.12 6.20 3.90
C PHE A 258 10.12 7.02 5.19
N ASP A 259 11.30 7.37 5.70
CA ASP A 259 11.50 8.25 6.87
C ASP A 259 10.97 9.68 6.68
N SER A 260 10.86 10.13 5.43
CA SER A 260 10.40 11.50 5.11
C SER A 260 8.88 11.66 5.14
N VAL A 261 8.13 10.57 5.01
CA VAL A 261 6.65 10.58 4.92
C VAL A 261 5.96 9.88 6.09
N SER A 262 6.72 9.27 6.99
CA SER A 262 6.22 8.56 8.16
C SER A 262 6.93 8.98 9.44
N ARG A 263 6.27 8.78 10.59
CA ARG A 263 6.86 9.03 11.92
C ARG A 263 7.67 7.83 12.44
N ASN A 264 7.52 6.68 11.80
CA ASN A 264 8.26 5.46 12.04
C ASN A 264 8.24 4.63 10.74
N SER A 265 9.39 4.23 10.25
CA SER A 265 9.51 3.34 9.10
C SER A 265 10.43 2.16 9.37
N VAL A 266 9.96 0.96 9.03
CA VAL A 266 10.75 -0.28 9.13
C VAL A 266 10.80 -0.94 7.77
N ALA A 267 12.00 -1.26 7.29
CA ALA A 267 12.20 -2.08 6.09
C ALA A 267 12.64 -3.50 6.49
N ILE A 268 12.12 -4.50 5.78
CA ILE A 268 12.58 -5.88 5.87
C ILE A 268 12.93 -6.30 4.45
N GLU A 269 14.21 -6.39 4.13
CA GLU A 269 14.73 -6.78 2.80
C GLU A 269 15.10 -8.26 2.84
N GLY A 270 14.80 -9.00 1.80
CA GLY A 270 15.12 -10.43 1.67
C GLY A 270 15.78 -10.77 0.35
N SER A 271 15.65 -9.93 -0.67
CA SER A 271 16.31 -10.15 -1.96
C SER A 271 17.06 -8.91 -2.42
N TRP A 272 18.18 -9.14 -3.11
CA TRP A 272 19.02 -8.09 -3.69
C TRP A 272 18.49 -7.54 -5.03
N ILE A 273 17.23 -7.83 -5.39
CA ILE A 273 16.69 -7.51 -6.71
C ILE A 273 16.73 -5.98 -6.93
N ALA A 274 17.50 -5.59 -7.96
CA ALA A 274 17.53 -4.26 -8.58
C ALA A 274 17.87 -3.05 -7.69
N GLY A 275 18.48 -3.22 -6.51
CA GLY A 275 18.87 -2.10 -5.64
C GLY A 275 17.96 -1.85 -4.44
N SER A 276 17.12 -2.83 -4.11
CA SER A 276 16.27 -2.90 -2.90
C SER A 276 16.97 -2.42 -1.62
N ASN A 277 18.26 -2.74 -1.43
CA ASN A 277 19.05 -2.36 -0.25
C ASN A 277 19.10 -0.83 -0.05
N GLN A 278 19.22 -0.05 -1.13
CA GLN A 278 19.30 1.41 -1.02
C GLN A 278 17.96 2.02 -0.60
N LEU A 279 16.86 1.47 -1.13
CA LEU A 279 15.51 1.92 -0.77
C LEU A 279 15.13 1.49 0.63
N ALA A 280 15.44 0.25 1.03
CA ALA A 280 15.26 -0.23 2.39
C ALA A 280 16.00 0.65 3.40
N ALA A 281 17.22 1.09 3.09
CA ALA A 281 18.01 1.99 3.92
C ALA A 281 17.44 3.42 4.05
N THR A 282 16.35 3.75 3.36
CA THR A 282 15.63 5.03 3.57
C THR A 282 14.57 4.96 4.67
N ALA A 283 14.34 3.78 5.24
CA ALA A 283 13.54 3.62 6.45
C ALA A 283 14.35 4.03 7.70
N ASP A 284 13.66 4.27 8.81
CA ASP A 284 14.30 4.57 10.09
C ASP A 284 15.11 3.38 10.64
N ILE A 285 14.63 2.17 10.33
CA ILE A 285 15.19 0.88 10.71
C ILE A 285 15.05 -0.07 9.52
N ALA A 286 16.08 -0.85 9.22
CA ALA A 286 16.10 -1.86 8.19
C ALA A 286 16.69 -3.18 8.71
N PHE A 287 16.05 -4.29 8.34
CA PHE A 287 16.50 -5.64 8.62
C PHE A 287 16.71 -6.40 7.31
N GLN A 288 17.75 -7.24 7.27
CA GLN A 288 17.96 -8.20 6.19
C GLN A 288 17.45 -9.58 6.61
N VAL A 289 16.72 -10.26 5.73
CA VAL A 289 16.30 -11.66 5.88
C VAL A 289 17.34 -12.53 5.23
N ASP A 290 17.85 -13.49 5.99
CA ASP A 290 18.87 -14.44 5.55
C ASP A 290 18.30 -15.87 5.64
N SER A 291 18.44 -16.62 4.55
CA SER A 291 17.85 -17.95 4.37
C SER A 291 18.90 -18.88 3.78
N GLU A 292 19.19 -19.97 4.48
CA GLU A 292 20.10 -21.01 3.97
C GLU A 292 19.43 -21.88 2.88
N ASP A 293 18.09 -21.89 2.82
CA ASP A 293 17.29 -22.82 2.01
C ASP A 293 16.92 -22.28 0.62
N THR A 294 17.02 -20.96 0.42
CA THR A 294 16.64 -20.29 -0.83
C THR A 294 17.87 -19.64 -1.44
N HIS A 295 18.03 -19.78 -2.75
CA HIS A 295 19.13 -19.17 -3.51
C HIS A 295 18.66 -18.42 -4.76
N PHE A 296 17.35 -18.44 -5.00
CA PHE A 296 16.76 -17.80 -6.17
C PHE A 296 16.16 -16.46 -5.76
N PRO A 297 16.55 -15.34 -6.39
CA PRO A 297 16.12 -14.00 -5.97
C PRO A 297 14.60 -13.86 -5.89
N TRP A 298 13.84 -14.47 -6.81
CA TRP A 298 12.37 -14.39 -6.79
C TRP A 298 11.71 -15.20 -5.67
N GLN A 299 12.38 -16.24 -5.15
CA GLN A 299 11.90 -16.97 -3.97
C GLN A 299 12.17 -16.14 -2.72
N GLU A 300 13.38 -15.59 -2.63
CA GLU A 300 13.80 -14.68 -1.57
C GLU A 300 12.91 -13.45 -1.47
N HIS A 301 12.44 -12.95 -2.62
CA HIS A 301 11.58 -11.76 -2.70
C HIS A 301 10.27 -11.89 -1.90
N GLY A 302 9.76 -13.11 -1.73
CA GLY A 302 8.53 -13.37 -0.96
C GLY A 302 8.77 -13.55 0.55
N LEU A 303 10.02 -13.76 0.98
CA LEU A 303 10.33 -14.12 2.37
C LEU A 303 10.06 -13.00 3.37
N PRO A 304 10.32 -11.71 3.06
CA PRO A 304 10.01 -10.63 4.01
C PRO A 304 8.53 -10.53 4.39
N ILE A 305 7.62 -10.86 3.46
CA ILE A 305 6.18 -10.85 3.74
C ILE A 305 5.83 -11.87 4.82
N THR A 306 6.26 -13.12 4.61
CA THR A 306 5.96 -14.22 5.54
C THR A 306 6.78 -14.11 6.82
N THR A 307 7.99 -13.55 6.76
CA THR A 307 8.80 -13.19 7.94
C THR A 307 8.04 -12.21 8.83
N PHE A 308 7.50 -11.13 8.25
CA PHE A 308 6.74 -10.13 9.01
C PHE A 308 5.47 -10.71 9.63
N SER A 309 4.72 -11.52 8.87
CA SER A 309 3.56 -12.24 9.40
C SER A 309 3.93 -13.17 10.56
N SER A 310 5.03 -13.92 10.45
CA SER A 310 5.53 -14.81 11.51
C SER A 310 5.98 -14.05 12.76
N ILE A 311 6.57 -12.87 12.61
CA ILE A 311 6.93 -11.98 13.73
C ILE A 311 5.66 -11.53 14.46
N LEU A 312 4.66 -11.02 13.72
CA LEU A 312 3.39 -10.58 14.31
C LEU A 312 2.70 -11.71 15.06
N HIS A 313 2.64 -12.91 14.45
CA HIS A 313 2.09 -14.10 15.07
C HIS A 313 2.83 -14.45 16.37
N SER A 314 4.15 -14.56 16.30
CA SER A 314 4.98 -14.99 17.42
C SER A 314 4.93 -14.00 18.58
N GLU A 315 4.96 -12.69 18.33
CA GLU A 315 4.82 -11.68 19.40
C GLU A 315 3.45 -11.71 20.08
N ARG A 316 2.38 -12.12 19.38
CA ARG A 316 1.05 -12.22 19.96
C ARG A 316 0.96 -13.34 21.00
N PHE A 317 1.69 -14.43 20.79
CA PHE A 317 1.68 -15.60 21.67
C PHE A 317 2.86 -15.65 22.65
N MET A 318 4.00 -15.07 22.27
CA MET A 318 5.25 -15.06 23.03
C MET A 318 5.90 -13.69 22.93
N PRO A 319 5.34 -12.67 23.61
CA PRO A 319 5.86 -11.31 23.53
C PRO A 319 7.29 -11.21 24.06
N GLY A 320 8.09 -10.36 23.41
CA GLY A 320 9.47 -10.05 23.82
C GLY A 320 10.52 -11.02 23.28
N GLN A 321 10.22 -11.80 22.24
CA GLN A 321 11.23 -12.61 21.53
C GLN A 321 11.99 -11.80 20.49
N TYR A 322 11.37 -10.75 19.94
CA TYR A 322 11.96 -9.88 18.94
C TYR A 322 12.45 -8.56 19.55
N PRO A 323 13.40 -7.85 18.88
CA PRO A 323 13.76 -6.49 19.22
C PRO A 323 12.51 -5.62 19.31
N GLN A 324 12.52 -4.66 20.23
CA GLN A 324 11.41 -3.73 20.46
C GLN A 324 10.91 -3.13 19.14
N ALA A 325 11.83 -2.74 18.23
CA ALA A 325 11.56 -2.24 16.88
C ALA A 325 10.56 -3.06 16.03
N LEU A 326 10.45 -4.37 16.25
CA LEU A 326 9.59 -5.27 15.48
C LEU A 326 8.29 -5.65 16.20
N THR A 327 8.07 -5.16 17.42
CA THR A 327 6.82 -5.36 18.16
C THR A 327 5.72 -4.48 17.59
N LEU A 328 4.46 -4.93 17.60
CA LEU A 328 3.33 -4.12 17.11
C LEU A 328 3.24 -2.77 17.83
N GLU A 329 3.41 -2.75 19.16
CA GLU A 329 3.39 -1.53 19.96
C GLU A 329 4.42 -0.51 19.47
N SER A 330 5.65 -0.96 19.20
CA SER A 330 6.71 -0.06 18.75
C SER A 330 6.53 0.35 17.30
N LEU A 331 6.07 -0.55 16.42
CA LEU A 331 5.70 -0.19 15.06
C LEU A 331 4.67 0.95 15.05
N MET A 332 3.70 0.93 15.96
CA MET A 332 2.69 1.98 16.11
C MET A 332 3.16 3.19 16.92
N THR A 333 4.35 3.14 17.52
CA THR A 333 4.94 4.25 18.28
C THR A 333 5.90 5.04 17.39
N PRO A 334 5.80 6.38 17.34
CA PRO A 334 6.74 7.22 16.61
C PRO A 334 8.19 6.93 16.99
N ILE A 335 9.10 6.95 16.02
CA ILE A 335 10.51 6.59 16.23
C ILE A 335 11.18 7.47 17.29
N SER A 336 10.79 8.75 17.38
CA SER A 336 11.29 9.70 18.36
C SER A 336 10.83 9.44 19.80
N GLU A 337 9.82 8.59 19.97
CA GLU A 337 9.24 8.22 21.27
C GLU A 337 9.69 6.82 21.72
N GLN A 338 10.35 6.06 20.85
CA GLN A 338 10.89 4.75 21.16
C GLN A 338 12.22 4.87 21.93
N SER A 339 12.40 4.03 22.95
CA SER A 339 13.69 3.81 23.60
C SER A 339 14.57 2.91 22.74
N MET A 340 14.92 3.36 21.53
CA MET A 340 15.65 2.51 20.61
C MET A 340 17.07 2.21 21.09
N GLN A 341 17.36 0.91 21.23
CA GLN A 341 18.66 0.34 21.55
C GLN A 341 19.27 -0.33 20.32
N MET A 342 19.23 0.33 19.16
CA MET A 342 19.82 -0.20 17.93
C MET A 342 20.85 0.76 17.38
N GLU A 343 22.04 0.25 17.09
CA GLU A 343 23.05 0.98 16.33
C GLU A 343 22.69 0.93 14.84
N ARG A 344 22.75 2.10 14.19
CA ARG A 344 22.37 2.23 12.77
C ARG A 344 23.45 1.74 11.83
N ASN A 345 23.05 1.16 10.71
CA ASN A 345 23.92 0.81 9.59
C ASN A 345 25.13 -0.08 9.96
N ILE A 346 24.97 -0.98 10.93
CA ILE A 346 26.09 -1.82 11.40
C ILE A 346 26.40 -3.00 10.48
N PHE A 347 25.39 -3.49 9.74
CA PHE A 347 25.59 -4.57 8.78
C PHE A 347 25.76 -4.02 7.36
N ARG A 348 26.42 -4.83 6.52
CA ARG A 348 26.65 -4.50 5.12
C ARG A 348 25.32 -4.27 4.42
N GLY A 349 25.17 -3.11 3.78
CA GLY A 349 23.93 -2.71 3.11
C GLY A 349 23.06 -1.76 3.92
N ASN A 350 23.60 -1.19 5.02
CA ASN A 350 22.93 -0.20 5.87
C ASN A 350 21.74 -0.79 6.64
N TYR A 351 21.93 -1.95 7.25
CA TYR A 351 20.93 -2.59 8.11
C TYR A 351 21.31 -2.49 9.59
N GLU A 352 20.28 -2.41 10.42
CA GLU A 352 20.36 -2.49 11.88
C GLU A 352 20.41 -3.95 12.37
N GLY A 353 19.88 -4.90 11.59
CA GLY A 353 19.80 -6.31 11.98
C GLY A 353 19.71 -7.32 10.84
N ILE A 354 19.99 -8.59 11.16
CA ILE A 354 19.82 -9.76 10.29
C ILE A 354 18.84 -10.72 10.95
N ILE A 355 17.81 -11.14 10.22
CA ILE A 355 16.81 -12.14 10.59
C ILE A 355 17.14 -13.43 9.84
N THR A 356 17.74 -14.39 10.53
CA THR A 356 17.93 -15.74 9.96
C THR A 356 16.63 -16.53 10.08
N ILE A 357 16.18 -17.09 8.97
CA ILE A 357 14.93 -17.85 8.89
C ILE A 357 15.19 -19.31 8.50
N ASP A 358 14.24 -20.18 8.86
CA ASP A 358 14.01 -21.46 8.19
C ASP A 358 12.86 -21.27 7.18
N THR A 359 12.76 -22.14 6.15
CA THR A 359 11.66 -22.06 5.18
C THR A 359 10.79 -23.32 5.15
N VAL A 360 9.48 -23.12 5.04
CA VAL A 360 8.52 -24.19 4.76
C VAL A 360 7.83 -23.93 3.45
N LYS A 361 7.96 -24.86 2.51
CA LYS A 361 7.26 -24.80 1.23
C LYS A 361 5.78 -25.13 1.45
N THR A 362 4.92 -24.27 0.92
CA THR A 362 3.46 -24.42 0.95
C THR A 362 2.88 -24.09 -0.43
N ASN A 363 1.56 -24.23 -0.59
CA ASN A 363 0.85 -24.01 -1.85
C ASN A 363 -0.54 -23.44 -1.58
N ASP A 364 -0.97 -22.48 -2.39
CA ASP A 364 -2.33 -21.95 -2.41
C ASP A 364 -2.96 -22.09 -3.81
N LYS A 365 -4.03 -21.35 -4.08
CA LYS A 365 -4.68 -21.36 -5.41
C LYS A 365 -3.84 -20.67 -6.51
N TYR A 366 -2.77 -19.97 -6.15
CA TYR A 366 -1.87 -19.23 -7.03
C TYR A 366 -0.52 -19.92 -7.23
N GLY A 367 -0.20 -20.91 -6.39
CA GLY A 367 0.91 -21.82 -6.58
C GLY A 367 1.77 -21.98 -5.33
N ASN A 368 2.97 -22.51 -5.53
CA ASN A 368 3.88 -22.75 -4.41
C ASN A 368 4.54 -21.45 -3.94
N TYR A 369 4.60 -21.26 -2.63
CA TYR A 369 5.38 -20.20 -1.98
C TYR A 369 6.09 -20.73 -0.74
N TYR A 370 6.93 -19.90 -0.12
CA TYR A 370 7.68 -20.24 1.09
C TYR A 370 7.20 -19.40 2.27
N VAL A 371 6.93 -20.07 3.38
CA VAL A 371 6.71 -19.44 4.68
C VAL A 371 8.06 -19.33 5.38
N ALA A 372 8.46 -18.11 5.71
CA ALA A 372 9.65 -17.82 6.47
C ALA A 372 9.36 -17.91 7.98
N LEU A 373 10.14 -18.72 8.68
CA LEU A 373 10.05 -18.92 10.13
C LEU A 373 11.32 -18.33 10.78
N PRO A 374 11.24 -17.15 11.42
CA PRO A 374 12.39 -16.57 12.10
C PRO A 374 12.97 -17.54 13.13
N ARG A 375 14.26 -17.84 13.03
CA ARG A 375 14.97 -18.72 13.98
C ARG A 375 15.89 -17.92 14.89
N LYS A 376 16.49 -16.87 14.34
CA LYS A 376 17.49 -16.04 15.03
C LYS A 376 17.40 -14.63 14.49
N ILE A 377 17.55 -13.65 15.38
CA ILE A 377 17.73 -12.26 14.98
C ILE A 377 18.96 -11.68 15.67
N GLU A 378 19.81 -11.04 14.87
CA GLU A 378 21.04 -10.37 15.31
C GLU A 378 20.92 -8.88 15.03
N TRP A 379 21.28 -8.03 15.99
CA TRP A 379 21.25 -6.58 15.79
C TRP A 379 22.31 -5.84 16.61
N GLY A 380 22.60 -4.60 16.19
CA GLY A 380 23.66 -3.79 16.77
C GLY A 380 23.30 -3.25 18.15
N ASN A 381 24.20 -3.41 19.12
CA ASN A 381 24.03 -2.82 20.43
C ASN A 381 24.70 -1.43 20.47
N PRO A 382 23.96 -0.32 20.64
CA PRO A 382 24.56 1.01 20.68
C PRO A 382 25.49 1.22 21.89
N ASN A 383 25.46 0.31 22.88
CA ASN A 383 26.28 0.38 24.08
C ASN A 383 27.44 -0.64 24.10
N SER A 384 27.63 -1.45 23.04
CA SER A 384 28.75 -2.40 22.98
C SER A 384 29.11 -2.80 21.56
N ASP A 385 30.38 -3.09 21.30
CA ASP A 385 30.85 -3.65 20.02
C ASP A 385 30.33 -5.09 19.74
N LEU A 386 29.52 -5.65 20.64
CA LEU A 386 28.89 -6.96 20.48
C LEU A 386 27.46 -6.80 19.99
N ASN A 387 27.10 -7.58 18.98
CA ASN A 387 25.72 -7.73 18.54
C ASN A 387 24.88 -8.42 19.63
N ILE A 388 23.63 -8.00 19.77
CA ILE A 388 22.64 -8.74 20.54
C ILE A 388 22.09 -9.84 19.64
N ILE A 389 21.97 -11.05 20.19
CA ILE A 389 21.44 -12.21 19.49
C ILE A 389 20.25 -12.72 20.28
N SER A 390 19.09 -12.80 19.63
CA SER A 390 17.91 -13.47 20.16
C SER A 390 17.62 -14.73 19.36
N TYR A 391 17.41 -15.85 20.06
CA TYR A 391 16.95 -17.10 19.47
C TYR A 391 15.44 -17.19 19.62
N ILE A 392 14.76 -17.36 18.50
CA ILE A 392 13.31 -17.37 18.43
C ILE A 392 12.84 -18.80 18.63
N ASN A 393 11.96 -19.01 19.62
CA ASN A 393 11.30 -20.29 19.78
C ASN A 393 10.06 -20.24 18.91
N ASN A 394 10.07 -20.88 17.75
CA ASN A 394 8.89 -20.88 16.89
C ASN A 394 7.73 -21.64 17.56
N VAL A 395 6.56 -21.01 17.63
CA VAL A 395 5.30 -21.74 17.89
C VAL A 395 5.10 -22.67 16.70
N ASP A 396 4.65 -23.91 16.95
CA ASP A 396 4.46 -24.96 15.94
C ASP A 396 3.97 -24.40 14.58
N ALA A 397 4.81 -24.58 13.55
CA ALA A 397 4.58 -24.08 12.18
C ALA A 397 3.31 -24.66 11.51
N THR A 398 2.61 -25.56 12.18
CA THR A 398 1.32 -26.09 11.74
C THR A 398 0.19 -25.06 11.79
N ILE A 399 0.35 -23.94 12.52
CA ILE A 399 -0.69 -22.91 12.68
C ILE A 399 -0.65 -21.85 11.57
N THR A 400 0.45 -21.72 10.83
CA THR A 400 0.64 -20.69 9.79
C THR A 400 0.27 -21.15 8.38
N GLN A 401 -0.50 -22.23 8.23
CA GLN A 401 -1.10 -22.59 6.94
C GLN A 401 -2.49 -21.93 6.87
N PRO A 402 -2.67 -20.85 6.08
CA PRO A 402 -3.98 -20.26 5.84
C PRO A 402 -4.93 -21.23 5.11
#